data_AF-A0A7S0ECC1-F1
#
_entry.id   AF-A0A7S0ECC1-F1
#
_cell.length_a   1.000
_cell.length_b   1.000
_cell.length_c   1.000
_cell.angle_alpha   90.00
_cell.angle_beta   90.00
_cell.angle_gamma   90.00
#
_symmetry.space_group_name_H-M   'P 1'
#
loop_
_entity.id
_entity.type
_entity.pdbx_description
1 polymer ?
#
loop_
_entity_poly.entity_id
_entity_poly.type
_entity_poly.pdbx_seq_one_letter_code
_entity_poly.pdbx_strand_id
1 'polypeptide(L)'
;DTGLGGKPAAVRIRGAMEQRGTSHLSDQSVLNHFFKGQWRPLPYGYNAGKKIYMAKRELWNQMQVGAIHFVGRPKPWDVPYNPTSLPAAQLRSRLDATPLYNK
;
A
#
# COMPACT_ATOMS: atom_id res chain seq x y z
N ASP A 1 8.51 -17.20 -15.30
CA ASP A 1 9.91 -16.82 -15.55
C ASP A 1 10.88 -17.74 -14.79
N THR A 2 10.70 -19.05 -14.95
CA THR A 2 11.58 -20.08 -14.40
C THR A 2 12.41 -20.61 -15.55
N GLY A 3 13.51 -19.92 -15.86
CA GLY A 3 14.49 -20.34 -16.85
C GLY A 3 15.89 -20.04 -16.31
N LEU A 4 16.73 -21.08 -16.25
CA LEU A 4 18.19 -21.05 -16.03
C LEU A 4 18.68 -20.71 -14.61
N GLY A 5 18.88 -21.74 -13.78
CA GLY A 5 19.95 -21.84 -12.75
C GLY A 5 20.01 -20.82 -11.60
N GLY A 6 19.17 -19.78 -11.60
CA GLY A 6 19.18 -18.73 -10.60
C GLY A 6 18.50 -19.14 -9.31
N LYS A 7 19.16 -18.89 -8.16
CA LYS A 7 18.52 -19.01 -6.84
C LYS A 7 17.21 -18.17 -6.82
N PRO A 8 16.16 -18.62 -6.10
CA PRO A 8 14.93 -17.86 -5.96
C PRO A 8 15.18 -16.40 -5.53
N ALA A 9 14.35 -15.45 -5.99
CA ALA A 9 14.52 -14.03 -5.71
C ALA A 9 14.65 -13.73 -4.20
N ALA A 10 13.87 -14.42 -3.37
CA ALA A 10 13.95 -14.31 -1.92
C ALA A 10 15.34 -14.67 -1.35
N VAL A 11 15.97 -15.70 -1.90
CA VAL A 11 17.34 -16.13 -1.51
C VAL A 11 18.37 -15.09 -1.96
N ARG A 12 18.18 -14.49 -3.14
CA ARG A 12 19.05 -13.43 -3.66
C ARG A 12 18.94 -12.14 -2.84
N ILE A 13 17.72 -11.76 -2.45
CA ILE A 13 17.49 -10.58 -1.60
C ILE A 13 18.16 -10.79 -0.24
N ARG A 14 17.93 -11.94 0.41
CA ARG A 14 18.55 -12.25 1.71
C ARG A 14 20.08 -12.22 1.62
N GLY A 15 20.67 -12.90 0.63
CA GLY A 15 22.13 -12.90 0.46
C GLY A 15 22.71 -11.50 0.19
N ALA A 16 22.01 -10.68 -0.60
CA ALA A 16 22.41 -9.30 -0.83
C ALA A 16 22.31 -8.43 0.44
N MET A 17 21.33 -8.70 1.31
CA MET A 17 21.20 -8.01 2.60
C MET A 17 22.35 -8.34 3.54
N GLU A 18 22.69 -9.62 3.67
CA GLU A 18 23.78 -10.10 4.53
C GLU A 18 25.14 -9.56 4.09
N GLN A 19 25.44 -9.63 2.78
CA GLN A 19 26.70 -9.14 2.22
C GLN A 19 26.90 -7.63 2.39
N ARG A 20 25.81 -6.85 2.40
CA ARG A 20 25.86 -5.38 2.48
C ARG A 20 25.52 -4.83 3.87
N GLY A 21 25.28 -5.69 4.85
CA GLY A 21 24.96 -5.29 6.22
C GLY A 21 23.63 -4.53 6.37
N THR A 22 22.68 -4.67 5.43
CA THR A 22 21.42 -3.90 5.42
C THR A 22 20.26 -4.61 6.11
N SER A 23 20.51 -5.74 6.78
CA SER A 23 19.49 -6.57 7.45
C SER A 23 18.73 -5.84 8.57
N HIS A 24 19.29 -4.77 9.13
CA HIS A 24 18.67 -3.95 10.17
C HIS A 24 17.74 -2.86 9.62
N LEU A 25 17.71 -2.65 8.30
CA LEU A 25 16.85 -1.65 7.67
C LEU A 25 15.43 -2.19 7.48
N SER A 26 14.47 -1.27 7.29
CA SER A 26 13.12 -1.66 6.90
C SER A 26 13.11 -2.39 5.56
N ASP A 27 12.12 -3.25 5.39
CA ASP A 27 11.79 -3.93 4.13
C ASP A 27 11.76 -2.97 2.93
N GLN A 28 11.13 -1.80 3.06
CA GLN A 28 11.10 -0.78 2.02
C GLN A 28 12.51 -0.31 1.63
N SER A 29 13.40 -0.08 2.61
CA SER A 29 14.77 0.38 2.36
C SER A 29 15.60 -0.71 1.69
N VAL A 30 15.46 -1.95 2.14
CA VAL A 30 16.10 -3.13 1.57
C VAL A 30 15.69 -3.31 0.10
N LEU A 31 14.39 -3.30 -0.18
CA LEU A 31 13.87 -3.47 -1.54
C LEU A 31 14.31 -2.32 -2.44
N ASN A 32 14.24 -1.07 -1.98
CA ASN A 32 14.73 0.12 -2.70
C ASN A 32 16.19 -0.02 -3.12
N HIS A 33 17.02 -0.53 -2.21
CA HIS A 33 18.43 -0.78 -2.48
C HIS A 33 18.63 -1.92 -3.47
N PHE A 34 17.96 -3.06 -3.27
CA PHE A 34 18.11 -4.25 -4.12
C PHE A 34 17.65 -4.00 -5.57
N PHE A 35 16.53 -3.30 -5.76
CA PHE A 35 15.96 -2.99 -7.08
C PHE A 35 16.38 -1.63 -7.64
N LYS A 36 17.41 -0.98 -7.09
CA LYS A 36 17.88 0.33 -7.56
C LYS A 36 18.13 0.32 -9.07
N GLY A 37 17.51 1.27 -9.79
CA GLY A 37 17.62 1.38 -11.25
C GLY A 37 16.80 0.34 -12.04
N GLN A 38 16.02 -0.51 -11.38
CA GLN A 38 15.17 -1.55 -12.00
C GLN A 38 13.68 -1.36 -11.63
N TRP A 39 13.35 -0.25 -10.97
CA TRP A 39 12.00 0.10 -10.58
C TRP A 39 11.10 0.39 -11.78
N ARG A 40 9.92 -0.24 -11.81
CA ARG A 40 8.83 0.11 -12.72
C ARG A 40 7.79 0.89 -11.91
N PRO A 41 7.62 2.21 -12.15
CA PRO A 41 6.69 3.01 -11.36
C PRO A 41 5.26 2.55 -11.61
N LEU A 42 4.52 2.32 -10.54
CA LEU A 42 3.07 2.10 -10.60
C LEU A 42 2.35 3.45 -10.55
N PRO A 43 1.20 3.61 -11.23
CA PRO A 43 0.34 4.76 -11.01
C PRO A 43 -0.01 4.90 -9.52
N TYR A 44 -0.01 6.13 -9.00
CA TYR A 44 -0.13 6.37 -7.55
C TYR A 44 -1.39 5.73 -6.93
N GLY A 45 -2.47 5.61 -7.73
CA GLY A 45 -3.74 5.02 -7.32
C GLY A 45 -3.66 3.59 -6.79
N TYR A 46 -2.62 2.84 -7.16
CA TYR A 46 -2.36 1.48 -6.68
C TYR A 46 -1.74 1.43 -5.28
N ASN A 47 -1.26 2.57 -4.76
CA ASN A 47 -0.64 2.66 -3.43
C ASN A 47 -0.81 4.09 -2.88
N ALA A 48 -2.04 4.61 -2.89
CA ALA A 48 -2.30 6.00 -2.56
C ALA A 48 -2.16 6.20 -1.03
N GLY A 49 -1.12 6.91 -0.62
CA GLY A 49 -0.85 7.14 0.81
C GLY A 49 -1.86 8.08 1.46
N LYS A 50 -2.54 7.66 2.54
CA LYS A 50 -3.49 8.51 3.28
C LYS A 50 -2.89 9.85 3.73
N LYS A 51 -1.59 9.88 4.04
CA LYS A 51 -0.91 11.11 4.45
C LYS A 51 -0.86 12.16 3.32
N ILE A 52 -0.77 11.72 2.06
CA ILE A 52 -0.81 12.63 0.90
C ILE A 52 -2.18 13.29 0.83
N TYR A 53 -3.27 12.53 1.01
CA TYR A 53 -4.61 13.11 1.09
C TYR A 53 -4.70 14.19 2.17
N MET A 54 -4.09 14.00 3.34
CA MET A 54 -4.15 14.98 4.42
C MET A 54 -3.27 16.21 4.16
N ALA A 55 -2.10 16.02 3.53
CA ALA A 55 -1.12 17.09 3.31
C ALA A 55 -1.35 17.91 2.02
N LYS A 56 -1.91 17.27 0.98
CA LYS A 56 -2.03 17.80 -0.39
C LYS A 56 -3.30 17.26 -1.07
N ARG A 57 -4.46 17.69 -0.57
CA ARG A 57 -5.78 17.24 -1.06
C ARG A 57 -5.99 17.51 -2.55
N GLU A 58 -5.43 18.60 -3.06
CA GLU A 58 -5.51 19.02 -4.45
C GLU A 58 -4.86 18.03 -5.43
N LEU A 59 -3.91 17.23 -4.98
CA LEU A 59 -3.26 16.19 -5.78
C LEU A 59 -4.03 14.85 -5.74
N TRP A 60 -5.06 14.74 -4.91
CA TRP A 60 -5.81 13.51 -4.73
C TRP A 60 -6.97 13.43 -5.71
N ASN A 61 -6.83 12.58 -6.73
CA ASN A 61 -7.94 12.26 -7.62
C ASN A 61 -8.64 10.97 -7.18
N GLN A 62 -9.79 11.12 -6.52
CA GLN A 62 -10.59 10.00 -6.03
C GLN A 62 -10.94 8.95 -7.10
N MET A 63 -11.06 9.35 -8.37
CA MET A 63 -11.40 8.44 -9.47
C MET A 63 -10.25 7.52 -9.87
N GLN A 64 -9.02 7.83 -9.46
CA GLN A 64 -7.83 7.03 -9.78
C GLN A 64 -7.40 6.13 -8.62
N VAL A 65 -7.99 6.29 -7.43
CA VAL A 65 -7.56 5.55 -6.23
C VAL A 65 -8.22 4.18 -6.20
N GLY A 66 -7.42 3.14 -6.46
CA GLY A 66 -7.82 1.74 -6.31
C GLY A 66 -7.45 1.14 -4.95
N ALA A 67 -6.36 1.62 -4.32
CA ALA A 67 -5.93 1.15 -3.01
C ALA A 67 -5.37 2.30 -2.14
N ILE A 68 -5.75 2.31 -0.86
CA ILE A 68 -5.30 3.31 0.12
C ILE A 68 -4.31 2.68 1.09
N HIS A 69 -3.14 3.30 1.23
CA HIS A 69 -2.11 2.87 2.17
C HIS A 69 -2.14 3.71 3.46
N PHE A 70 -2.57 3.07 4.55
CA PHE A 70 -2.56 3.62 5.92
C PHE A 70 -1.19 3.46 6.59
N VAL A 71 -0.22 4.26 6.15
CA VAL A 71 1.14 4.27 6.72
C VAL A 71 1.22 5.03 8.05
N GLY A 72 1.96 4.50 9.02
CA GLY A 72 2.11 5.06 10.36
C GLY A 72 0.97 4.73 11.33
N ARG A 73 0.89 5.50 12.43
CA ARG A 73 -0.16 5.44 13.46
C ARG A 73 -1.04 6.70 13.41
N PRO A 74 -2.28 6.64 13.92
CA PRO A 74 -3.00 5.42 14.30
C PRO A 74 -3.36 4.57 13.06
N LYS A 75 -3.50 3.27 13.26
CA LYS A 75 -4.10 2.38 12.25
C LYS A 75 -5.62 2.49 12.31
N PRO A 76 -6.36 2.16 11.23
CA PRO A 76 -7.82 2.30 11.21
C PRO A 76 -8.53 1.58 12.36
N TRP A 77 -8.02 0.41 12.77
CA TRP A 77 -8.57 -0.37 13.88
C TRP A 77 -8.20 0.16 15.27
N ASP A 78 -7.25 1.10 15.38
CA ASP A 78 -6.93 1.78 16.64
C ASP A 78 -7.95 2.89 16.95
N VAL A 79 -8.82 3.24 15.99
CA VAL A 79 -9.80 4.33 16.11
C VAL A 79 -11.21 3.74 16.25
N PRO A 80 -11.97 4.09 17.31
CA PRO A 80 -13.35 3.65 17.45
C PRO A 80 -14.19 4.03 16.22
N TYR A 81 -14.88 3.04 15.64
CA TYR A 81 -15.78 3.29 14.54
C TYR A 81 -17.05 3.99 15.05
N ASN A 82 -17.33 5.18 14.52
CA ASN A 82 -18.58 5.88 14.78
C ASN A 82 -19.56 5.68 13.59
N PRO A 83 -20.57 4.79 13.71
CA PRO A 83 -21.52 4.51 12.64
C PRO A 83 -22.42 5.69 12.29
N THR A 84 -22.57 6.67 13.19
CA THR A 84 -23.40 7.86 12.96
C THR A 84 -22.58 9.04 12.42
N SER A 85 -21.27 8.88 12.24
CA SER A 85 -20.46 9.90 11.56
C SER A 85 -20.97 10.10 10.13
N LEU A 86 -21.00 11.35 9.66
CA LEU A 86 -21.47 11.69 8.32
C LEU A 86 -20.84 10.82 7.21
N PRO A 87 -19.52 10.55 7.21
CA PRO A 87 -18.92 9.64 6.22
C PRO A 87 -19.44 8.20 6.32
N ALA A 88 -19.64 7.68 7.53
CA ALA A 88 -20.15 6.32 7.74
C ALA A 88 -21.62 6.18 7.33
N ALA A 89 -22.44 7.19 7.64
CA ALA A 89 -23.86 7.22 7.25
C ALA A 89 -24.01 7.26 5.72
N GLN A 90 -23.20 8.07 5.03
CA GLN A 90 -23.18 8.15 3.56
C GLN A 90 -22.65 6.86 2.90
N LEU A 91 -21.71 6.17 3.53
CA LEU A 91 -21.21 4.88 3.05
C LEU A 91 -22.26 3.78 3.19
N ARG A 92 -22.94 3.71 4.34
CA ARG A 92 -24.04 2.75 4.58
C ARG A 92 -25.13 2.91 3.54
N SER A 93 -25.63 4.14 3.33
CA SER A 93 -26.67 4.38 2.32
C SER A 93 -26.25 3.97 0.91
N ARG A 94 -24.95 4.06 0.57
CA ARG A 94 -24.43 3.62 -0.74
C ARG A 94 -24.28 2.10 -0.85
N LEU A 95 -23.84 1.44 0.22
CA LEU A 95 -23.76 -0.03 0.26
C LEU A 95 -25.15 -0.66 0.28
N ASP A 96 -26.11 -0.07 0.97
CA ASP A 96 -27.51 -0.54 0.98
C ASP A 96 -28.18 -0.31 -0.39
N ALA A 97 -27.78 0.73 -1.12
CA ALA A 97 -28.29 1.05 -2.45
C ALA A 97 -27.59 0.28 -3.60
N THR A 98 -26.47 -0.39 -3.32
CA THR A 98 -25.74 -1.18 -4.32
C THR A 98 -25.80 -2.64 -3.89
N PRO A 99 -26.45 -3.56 -4.64
CA PRO A 99 -26.44 -4.98 -4.30
C PRO A 99 -25.06 -5.57 -4.58
N LEU A 100 -24.08 -5.23 -3.74
CA LEU A 100 -22.78 -5.86 -3.71
C LEU A 100 -22.98 -7.15 -2.90
N TYR A 101 -22.99 -8.28 -3.62
CA TYR A 101 -23.39 -9.62 -3.21
C TYR A 101 -24.91 -9.92 -3.32
N ASN A 102 -25.32 -10.33 -4.52
CA ASN A 102 -26.28 -11.45 -4.59
C ASN A 102 -25.55 -12.70 -4.07
N LYS A 103 -26.10 -13.30 -3.01
CA LYS A 103 -25.78 -14.67 -2.60
C LYS A 103 -26.34 -15.68 -3.59
#